data_AF-A0A1I4ACA0-F1
#
_entry.id   AF-A0A1I4ACA0-F1
#
_cell.length_a   1.000
_cell.length_b   1.000
_cell.length_c   1.000
_cell.angle_alpha   90.00
_cell.angle_beta   90.00
_cell.angle_gamma   90.00
#
_symmetry.space_group_name_H-M   'P 1'
#
loop_
_entity.id
_entity.type
_entity.pdbx_description
1 polymer ?
#
loop_
_entity_poly.entity_id
_entity_poly.type
_entity_poly.pdbx_seq_one_letter_code
_entity_poly.pdbx_strand_id
1 'polypeptide(L)' 'MEQMTERLEIRLTPKEQEIIRKKMEAVGIKNRSAYIRKMAIDGYTIQVDLSDVKEVIRLLRINSNNLN' A
#
# COMPACT_ATOMS: atom_id res chain seq x y z
N MET A 1 16.19 -6.18 11.28
CA MET A 1 15.72 -5.19 10.29
C MET A 1 16.94 -4.45 9.79
N GLU A 2 17.22 -4.46 8.50
CA GLU A 2 18.30 -3.63 7.94
C GLU A 2 17.96 -2.15 8.16
N GLN A 3 18.97 -1.37 8.56
CA GLN A 3 18.83 0.07 8.75
C GLN A 3 18.94 0.77 7.38
N MET A 4 18.08 1.76 7.15
CA MET A 4 18.09 2.55 5.91
C MET A 4 19.09 3.70 6.06
N THR A 5 20.29 3.54 5.50
CA THR A 5 21.39 4.52 5.59
C THR A 5 21.43 5.51 4.43
N GLU A 6 20.92 5.11 3.25
CA GLU A 6 20.98 5.90 2.03
C GLU A 6 19.79 6.87 1.89
N ARG A 7 20.05 8.04 1.28
CA ARG A 7 19.03 9.07 0.99
C ARG A 7 18.87 9.28 -0.51
N LEU A 8 17.61 9.40 -0.95
CA LEU A 8 17.23 9.81 -2.30
C LEU A 8 16.53 11.17 -2.25
N GLU A 9 17.04 12.14 -3.00
CA GLU A 9 16.45 13.48 -3.13
C GLU A 9 15.92 13.69 -4.56
N ILE A 10 14.69 14.19 -4.67
CA ILE A 10 14.03 14.41 -5.96
C ILE A 10 13.43 15.82 -5.95
N ARG A 11 13.76 16.61 -6.98
CA ARG A 11 13.14 17.92 -7.21
C ARG A 11 11.84 17.74 -7.98
N LEU A 12 10.78 18.38 -7.51
CA LEU A 12 9.44 18.27 -8.06
C LEU A 12 8.82 19.65 -8.17
N THR A 13 8.03 19.84 -9.22
CA THR A 13 7.09 20.95 -9.30
C THR A 13 5.92 20.74 -8.33
N PRO A 14 5.19 21.82 -7.96
CA PRO A 14 3.99 21.68 -7.12
C PRO A 14 2.94 20.74 -7.71
N LYS A 15 2.81 20.72 -9.04
CA LYS A 15 1.86 19.85 -9.77
C LYS A 15 2.23 18.38 -9.63
N GLU A 16 3.52 18.03 -9.77
CA GLU A 16 3.98 16.65 -9.61
C GLU A 16 3.83 16.17 -8.16
N GLN A 17 4.08 17.05 -7.19
CA GLN A 17 3.85 16.74 -5.78
C GLN A 17 2.38 16.43 -5.49
N GLU A 18 1.45 17.19 -6.08
CA GLU A 18 0.01 16.94 -5.96
C GLU A 18 -0.39 15.58 -6.54
N ILE A 19 0.14 15.24 -7.72
CA ILE A 19 -0.11 13.95 -8.37
C ILE A 19 0.39 12.80 -7.50
N ILE A 20 1.59 12.93 -6.92
CA ILE A 20 2.14 11.91 -6.00
C ILE A 20 1.22 11.75 -4.78
N ARG A 21 0.75 12.84 -4.18
CA ARG A 21 -0.16 12.77 -3.02
C ARG A 21 -1.46 12.05 -3.35
N LYS A 22 -2.10 12.40 -4.49
CA LYS A 22 -3.33 11.73 -4.92
C LYS A 22 -3.12 10.24 -5.17
N LYS A 23 -2.00 9.86 -5.80
CA LYS A 23 -1.68 8.44 -6.01
C LYS A 23 -1.41 7.72 -4.69
N MET A 24 -0.75 8.36 -3.73
CA MET A 24 -0.55 7.82 -2.38
C MET A 24 -1.87 7.53 -1.67
N GLU A 25 -2.81 8.47 -1.72
CA GLU A 25 -4.16 8.32 -1.16
C GLU A 25 -4.91 7.16 -1.84
N ALA A 26 -4.86 7.09 -3.16
CA ALA A 26 -5.53 6.04 -3.94
C ALA A 26 -5.02 4.62 -3.66
N VAL A 27 -3.77 4.47 -3.20
CA VAL A 27 -3.19 3.17 -2.81
C VAL A 27 -3.08 2.96 -1.30
N GLY A 28 -3.62 3.90 -0.51
CA GLY A 28 -3.64 3.84 0.95
C GLY A 28 -2.27 3.99 1.64
N ILE A 29 -1.23 4.46 0.95
CA ILE A 29 0.12 4.61 1.51
C ILE A 29 0.30 6.02 2.08
N LYS A 30 0.40 6.13 3.41
CA LYS A 30 0.56 7.42 4.10
C LYS A 30 2.01 7.93 4.12
N ASN A 31 2.98 7.02 4.14
CA ASN A 31 4.39 7.36 4.23
C ASN A 31 4.98 7.61 2.85
N ARG A 32 5.45 8.84 2.58
CA ARG A 32 6.01 9.24 1.29
C ARG A 32 7.25 8.44 0.91
N SER A 33 8.17 8.19 1.85
CA SER A 33 9.37 7.39 1.60
C SER A 33 9.01 5.94 1.26
N ALA A 34 7.99 5.37 1.91
CA ALA A 34 7.50 4.05 1.57
C ALA A 34 6.89 4.02 0.16
N TYR A 35 6.07 5.02 -0.19
CA TYR A 35 5.47 5.14 -1.52
C TYR A 35 6.54 5.27 -2.62
N ILE A 36 7.47 6.21 -2.47
CA ILE A 36 8.51 6.46 -3.47
C ILE A 36 9.43 5.26 -3.61
N ARG A 37 9.82 4.61 -2.50
CA ARG A 37 10.64 3.39 -2.57
C ARG A 37 9.92 2.26 -3.29
N LYS A 38 8.63 2.04 -2.97
CA LYS A 38 7.82 1.03 -3.64
C LYS A 38 7.74 1.31 -5.14
N MET A 39 7.53 2.57 -5.53
CA MET A 39 7.50 2.94 -6.95
C MET A 39 8.87 2.84 -7.63
N ALA A 40 9.97 3.10 -6.93
CA ALA A 40 11.32 3.00 -7.48
C ALA A 40 11.80 1.55 -7.65
N ILE A 41 11.32 0.63 -6.82
CA ILE A 41 11.67 -0.80 -6.86
C ILE A 41 10.72 -1.58 -7.77
N ASP A 42 9.40 -1.45 -7.55
CA ASP A 42 8.38 -2.29 -8.19
C ASP A 42 7.80 -1.65 -9.47
N GLY A 43 7.95 -0.34 -9.66
CA GLY A 43 7.47 0.41 -10.84
C GLY A 43 5.95 0.66 -10.88
N TYR A 44 5.12 -0.26 -10.37
CA TYR A 44 3.66 -0.10 -10.30
C TYR A 44 3.10 -0.53 -8.94
N THR A 45 2.08 0.17 -8.46
CA THR A 45 1.34 -0.19 -7.23
C THR A 45 -0.12 -0.41 -7.56
N ILE A 46 -0.65 -1.59 -7.26
CA ILE A 46 -2.06 -1.95 -7.41
C ILE A 46 -2.62 -2.19 -6.01
N GLN A 47 -3.63 -1.42 -5.62
CA GLN A 47 -4.44 -1.73 -4.44
C GLN A 47 -5.63 -2.59 -4.88
N VAL A 48 -5.61 -3.86 -4.52
CA VAL A 48 -6.72 -4.79 -4.78
C VAL A 48 -7.68 -4.75 -3.59
N ASP A 49 -8.95 -4.48 -3.84
CA ASP A 49 -9.99 -4.66 -2.82
C ASP A 49 -10.27 -6.16 -2.63
N LEU A 50 -10.01 -6.66 -1.43
CA LEU A 50 -10.20 -8.05 -1.03
C LEU A 50 -11.22 -8.17 0.10
N SER A 51 -12.09 -7.17 0.28
CA SER A 51 -13.09 -7.14 1.35
C SER A 51 -14.02 -8.35 1.29
N ASP A 52 -14.49 -8.72 0.10
CA ASP A 52 -15.37 -9.88 -0.09
C ASP A 52 -14.67 -11.21 0.26
N VAL A 53 -13.40 -11.35 -0.14
CA VAL A 53 -12.60 -12.54 0.19
C VAL A 53 -12.39 -12.65 1.70
N LYS A 54 -12.15 -11.53 2.38
CA LYS A 54 -12.05 -11.51 3.85
C LYS A 54 -13.37 -11.94 4.50
N GLU A 55 -14.50 -11.52 3.95
CA GLU A 55 -15.81 -11.89 4.47
C GLU A 55 -16.11 -13.38 4.30
N VAL A 56 -15.76 -13.97 3.15
CA VAL A 56 -15.86 -15.42 2.95
C VAL A 56 -14.99 -16.17 3.96
N ILE A 57 -13.75 -15.74 4.18
CA ILE A 57 -12.86 -16.34 5.19
C ILE A 57 -13.47 -16.23 6.60
N ARG A 58 -14.08 -15.09 6.93
CA ARG A 58 -14.74 -14.88 8.23
C ARG A 58 -15.89 -15.86 8.43
N LEU A 59 -16.75 -16.04 7.44
CA LEU A 59 -17.88 -16.96 7.49
C LEU A 59 -17.42 -18.42 7.60
N LEU A 60 -16.41 -18.81 6.83
CA LEU A 60 -15.80 -20.14 6.92
C LEU A 60 -15.27 -20.42 8.33
N ARG A 61 -14.60 -19.44 8.95
CA ARG A 61 -14.08 -19.58 10.33
C ARG A 61 -15.20 -19.77 11.35
N ILE A 62 -16.32 -19.07 11.19
CA ILE A 62 -17.50 -19.23 12.06
C ILE A 62 -18.06 -20.64 11.92
N ASN A 63 -18.24 -21.11 10.69
CA ASN A 63 -18.77 -22.46 10.44
C ASN A 63 -17.83 -23.55 11.01
N SER A 64 -16.52 -23.43 10.80
CA SER A 64 -15.54 -24.39 11.35
C SER A 64 -15.47 -24.40 12.87
N ASN A 65 -15.66 -23.25 13.52
CA ASN A 65 -15.69 -23.15 14.99
C ASN A 65 -17.00 -23.66 15.60
N ASN A 66 -18.11 -23.64 14.85
CA ASN A 66 -19.40 -24.17 15.29
C ASN A 66 -19.52 -25.69 15.09
N LEU A 67 -18.64 -26.28 14.28
CA LEU A 67 -18.61 -27.71 13.95
C LEU A 67 -17.62 -28.52 14.82
N ASN A 68 -16.76 -27.86 15.61
CA ASN A 68 -15.93 -28.47 16.66
C ASN A 68 -16.55 -28.20 18.04
#